data_AF-A0A4Q9HD71-F1
#
_entry.id   AF-A0A4Q9HD71-F1
#
_cell.length_a   1.000
_cell.length_b   1.000
_cell.length_c   1.000
_cell.angle_alpha   90.00
_cell.angle_beta   90.00
_cell.angle_gamma   90.00
#
_symmetry.space_group_name_H-M   'P 1'
#
loop_
_entity.id
_entity.type
_entity.pdbx_description
1 polymer ?
#
loop_
_entity_poly.entity_id
_entity_poly.type
_entity_poly.pdbx_seq_one_letter_code
_entity_poly.pdbx_strand_id
1 'polypeptide(L)'
;MKHLLFIILALFSIKLSAQQKQFSKDDNGKFIYYQVVDSQLISKDTLLQRAKSFVNVAYKKSMIQESNTDSSVLAKGTMVIDKTILVAGHPSGEVSYSFVFEARNGKYRFWLTDMLYIPYQRDRYGNFVPTTKIGVPLERTPGKLGAGAWKDILNSAYNKIEKFGDEFKKYLATNRVEKTKKKAETISTKKW
;
A
#
# COMPACT_ATOMS: atom_id res chain seq x y z
N MET A 1 40.42 7.29 33.73
CA MET A 1 38.95 7.23 33.54
C MET A 1 38.36 8.38 32.70
N LYS A 2 39.09 9.48 32.39
CA LYS A 2 38.53 10.62 31.61
C LYS A 2 38.22 10.33 30.13
N HIS A 3 38.92 9.39 29.50
CA HIS A 3 38.74 9.10 28.06
C HIS A 3 37.82 7.91 27.77
N LEU A 4 37.44 7.15 28.80
CA LEU A 4 36.59 5.95 28.64
C LEU A 4 35.18 6.32 28.17
N LEU A 5 34.66 7.44 28.68
CA LEU A 5 33.34 7.96 28.31
C LEU A 5 33.30 8.43 26.84
N PHE A 6 34.40 9.01 26.34
CA PHE A 6 34.54 9.42 24.94
C PHE A 6 34.60 8.22 23.98
N ILE A 7 35.29 7.14 24.38
CA ILE A 7 35.36 5.91 23.58
C ILE A 7 33.99 5.23 23.50
N ILE A 8 33.23 5.20 24.60
CA ILE A 8 31.87 4.65 24.63
C ILE A 8 30.94 5.49 23.72
N LEU A 9 31.03 6.83 23.77
CA LEU A 9 30.20 7.70 22.92
C LEU A 9 30.52 7.55 21.42
N ALA A 10 31.80 7.38 21.08
CA ALA A 10 32.24 7.15 19.70
C ALA A 10 31.77 5.79 19.15
N LEU A 11 31.72 4.75 19.99
CA LEU A 11 31.21 3.43 19.60
C LEU A 11 29.70 3.42 19.27
N PHE A 12 28.91 4.33 19.87
CA PHE A 12 27.48 4.48 19.52
C PHE A 12 27.23 5.20 18.18
N SER A 13 28.21 5.93 17.65
CA SER A 13 28.04 6.73 16.43
C SER A 13 28.11 5.90 15.14
N ILE A 14 28.62 4.66 15.21
CA ILE A 14 28.91 3.83 14.04
C ILE A 14 27.66 3.05 13.54
N LYS A 15 26.53 3.12 14.25
CA LYS A 15 25.34 2.30 13.96
C LYS A 15 24.18 3.04 13.30
N LEU A 16 24.31 4.32 12.98
CA LEU A 16 23.22 5.10 12.40
C LEU A 16 23.34 5.24 10.86
N SER A 17 23.42 4.11 10.15
CA SER A 17 23.03 4.09 8.74
C SER A 17 21.52 3.92 8.66
N ALA A 18 20.78 5.00 8.88
CA ALA A 18 19.39 5.09 8.47
C ALA A 18 19.35 5.21 6.94
N GLN A 19 19.59 4.11 6.23
CA GLN A 19 19.34 4.06 4.80
C GLN A 19 17.85 4.35 4.60
N GLN A 20 17.58 5.48 3.97
CA GLN A 20 16.24 5.92 3.66
C GLN A 20 15.61 4.87 2.74
N LYS A 21 14.64 4.12 3.27
CA LYS A 21 13.93 3.10 2.51
C LYS A 21 13.29 3.77 1.29
N GLN A 22 13.48 3.17 0.13
CA GLN A 22 13.04 3.70 -1.16
C GLN A 22 12.39 2.59 -1.98
N PHE A 23 11.57 2.98 -2.95
CA PHE A 23 10.97 2.02 -3.86
C PHE A 23 12.04 1.26 -4.66
N SER A 24 11.80 -0.04 -4.82
CA SER A 24 12.52 -0.84 -5.82
C SER A 24 11.93 -0.56 -7.20
N LYS A 25 12.67 -0.92 -8.25
CA LYS A 25 12.16 -0.87 -9.63
C LYS A 25 11.84 -2.28 -10.11
N ASP A 26 10.77 -2.42 -10.89
CA ASP A 26 10.46 -3.63 -11.64
C ASP A 26 11.27 -3.70 -12.94
N ASP A 27 11.05 -4.75 -13.72
CA ASP A 27 11.74 -4.99 -14.99
C ASP A 27 11.47 -3.91 -16.05
N ASN A 28 10.39 -3.14 -15.90
CA ASN A 28 10.03 -2.01 -16.76
C ASN A 28 10.56 -0.67 -16.24
N GLY A 29 11.33 -0.69 -15.14
CA GLY A 29 11.84 0.50 -14.47
C GLY A 29 10.79 1.28 -13.66
N LYS A 30 9.59 0.72 -13.48
CA LYS A 30 8.51 1.31 -12.66
C LYS A 30 8.77 1.03 -11.20
N PHE A 31 8.37 1.94 -10.33
CA PHE A 31 8.45 1.68 -8.90
C PHE A 31 7.50 0.56 -8.49
N ILE A 32 8.00 -0.34 -7.64
CA ILE A 32 7.26 -1.49 -7.12
C ILE A 32 7.50 -1.65 -5.62
N TYR A 33 6.43 -1.98 -4.90
CA TYR A 33 6.50 -2.53 -3.55
C TYR A 33 6.07 -3.99 -3.59
N TYR A 34 7.03 -4.91 -3.56
CA TYR A 34 6.80 -6.35 -3.70
C TYR A 34 7.06 -7.06 -2.37
N GLN A 35 6.15 -7.94 -1.98
CA GLN A 35 6.24 -8.71 -0.74
C GLN A 35 5.86 -10.17 -0.99
N VAL A 36 6.65 -11.08 -0.43
CA VAL A 36 6.38 -12.52 -0.41
C VAL A 36 6.29 -12.95 1.04
N VAL A 37 5.28 -13.73 1.37
CA VAL A 37 5.10 -14.31 2.69
C VAL A 37 4.96 -15.81 2.54
N ASP A 38 6.01 -16.51 2.93
CA ASP A 38 6.07 -17.96 2.97
C ASP A 38 5.53 -18.49 4.30
N SER A 39 5.14 -19.77 4.31
CA SER A 39 4.79 -20.53 5.51
C SER A 39 3.58 -20.00 6.28
N GLN A 40 2.41 -20.04 5.66
CA GLN A 40 1.14 -19.86 6.35
C GLN A 40 0.39 -21.18 6.54
N LEU A 41 -0.08 -21.44 7.76
CA LEU A 41 -1.01 -22.54 8.07
C LEU A 41 -2.46 -22.26 7.61
N ILE A 42 -2.61 -21.44 6.56
CA ILE A 42 -3.89 -20.94 6.05
C ILE A 42 -4.07 -21.43 4.62
N SER A 43 -5.27 -21.94 4.30
CA SER A 43 -5.58 -22.41 2.95
C SER A 43 -5.61 -21.27 1.93
N LYS A 44 -5.29 -21.59 0.67
CA LYS A 44 -5.37 -20.65 -0.46
C LYS A 44 -6.73 -19.93 -0.52
N ASP A 45 -7.82 -20.67 -0.36
CA ASP A 45 -9.18 -20.11 -0.46
C ASP A 45 -9.48 -19.12 0.65
N THR A 46 -9.01 -19.40 1.87
CA THR A 46 -9.14 -18.48 3.01
C THR A 46 -8.34 -17.20 2.76
N LEU A 47 -7.13 -17.32 2.21
CA LEU A 47 -6.30 -16.17 1.87
C LEU A 47 -6.96 -15.31 0.78
N LEU A 48 -7.51 -15.93 -0.26
CA LEU A 48 -8.24 -15.22 -1.32
C LEU A 48 -9.49 -14.53 -0.78
N GLN A 49 -10.26 -15.20 0.08
CA GLN A 49 -11.44 -14.60 0.68
C GLN A 49 -11.06 -13.39 1.55
N ARG A 50 -10.02 -13.51 2.38
CA ARG A 50 -9.53 -12.39 3.20
C ARG A 50 -8.97 -11.25 2.34
N ALA A 51 -8.26 -11.55 1.26
CA ALA A 51 -7.78 -10.52 0.33
C ALA A 51 -8.96 -9.78 -0.33
N LYS A 52 -9.99 -10.50 -0.78
CA LYS A 52 -11.22 -9.91 -1.34
C LYS A 52 -11.94 -9.04 -0.30
N SER A 53 -12.07 -9.52 0.93
CA SER A 53 -12.71 -8.76 2.01
C SER A 53 -11.89 -7.51 2.38
N PHE A 54 -10.56 -7.62 2.38
CA PHE A 54 -9.70 -6.47 2.59
C PHE A 54 -10.00 -5.35 1.57
N VAL A 55 -10.04 -5.69 0.27
CA VAL A 55 -10.33 -4.72 -0.80
C VAL A 55 -11.77 -4.20 -0.71
N ASN A 56 -12.76 -5.10 -0.61
CA ASN A 56 -14.17 -4.75 -0.80
C ASN A 56 -14.89 -4.30 0.48
N VAL A 57 -14.31 -4.56 1.65
CA VAL A 57 -14.92 -4.25 2.96
C VAL A 57 -14.04 -3.32 3.76
N ALA A 58 -12.79 -3.71 4.03
CA ALA A 58 -11.89 -2.90 4.86
C ALA A 58 -11.44 -1.61 4.16
N TYR A 59 -11.13 -1.70 2.87
CA TYR A 59 -10.60 -0.62 2.04
C TYR A 59 -11.56 -0.13 0.95
N LYS A 60 -12.87 -0.41 1.08
CA LYS A 60 -13.90 -0.09 0.09
C LYS A 60 -13.96 1.37 -0.38
N LYS A 61 -13.45 2.30 0.43
CA LYS A 61 -13.46 3.75 0.15
C LYS A 61 -12.27 4.17 -0.73
N SER A 62 -11.17 3.43 -0.66
CA SER A 62 -9.90 3.77 -1.29
C SER A 62 -9.44 2.71 -2.29
N MET A 63 -10.15 1.60 -2.45
CA MET A 63 -9.85 0.55 -3.41
C MET A 63 -11.09 0.08 -4.17
N ILE A 64 -10.85 -0.33 -5.40
CA ILE A 64 -11.85 -0.91 -6.31
C ILE A 64 -11.27 -2.20 -6.87
N GLN A 65 -11.94 -3.33 -6.64
CA GLN A 65 -11.54 -4.61 -7.23
C GLN A 65 -11.80 -4.58 -8.74
N GLU A 66 -10.80 -4.92 -9.54
CA GLU A 66 -10.92 -5.00 -11.01
C GLU A 66 -11.26 -6.43 -11.45
N SER A 67 -10.57 -7.43 -10.91
CA SER A 67 -10.82 -8.82 -11.25
C SER A 67 -10.42 -9.75 -10.10
N ASN A 68 -10.90 -10.99 -10.16
CA ASN A 68 -10.39 -12.07 -9.33
C ASN A 68 -10.37 -13.38 -10.12
N THR A 69 -9.46 -14.26 -9.72
CA THR A 69 -9.38 -15.63 -10.21
C THR A 69 -9.33 -16.60 -9.03
N ASP A 70 -9.19 -17.90 -9.33
CA ASP A 70 -9.01 -18.96 -8.33
C ASP A 70 -7.67 -18.88 -7.57
N SER A 71 -6.78 -17.94 -7.95
CA SER A 71 -5.48 -17.76 -7.32
C SER A 71 -5.06 -16.30 -7.12
N SER A 72 -5.84 -15.33 -7.63
CA SER A 72 -5.45 -13.92 -7.59
C SER A 72 -6.60 -12.94 -7.37
N VAL A 73 -6.26 -11.76 -6.84
CA VAL A 73 -7.13 -10.59 -6.73
C VAL A 73 -6.39 -9.39 -7.30
N LEU A 74 -7.01 -8.69 -8.24
CA LEU A 74 -6.49 -7.46 -8.81
C LEU A 74 -7.41 -6.31 -8.42
N ALA A 75 -6.83 -5.20 -8.00
CA ALA A 75 -7.55 -4.00 -7.59
C ALA A 75 -6.75 -2.75 -7.92
N LYS A 76 -7.44 -1.62 -8.04
CA LYS A 76 -6.83 -0.29 -8.04
C LYS A 76 -7.12 0.40 -6.72
N GLY A 77 -6.17 1.19 -6.24
CA GLY A 77 -6.35 1.96 -5.02
C GLY A 77 -5.83 3.38 -5.13
N THR A 78 -6.24 4.20 -4.18
CA THR A 78 -5.75 5.56 -3.96
C THR A 78 -5.35 5.74 -2.51
N MET A 79 -4.30 6.52 -2.27
CA MET A 79 -3.91 6.93 -0.93
C MET A 79 -3.56 8.40 -0.90
N VAL A 80 -4.16 9.14 0.02
CA VAL A 80 -3.85 10.56 0.24
C VAL A 80 -2.41 10.67 0.73
N ILE A 81 -1.64 11.61 0.19
CA ILE A 81 -0.29 11.96 0.61
C ILE A 81 -0.35 13.29 1.35
N ASP A 82 0.06 13.29 2.61
CA ASP A 82 0.09 14.49 3.43
C ASP A 82 1.49 15.12 3.36
N LYS A 83 1.52 16.45 3.31
CA LYS A 83 2.70 17.24 3.59
C LYS A 83 2.62 17.71 5.04
N THR A 84 3.64 17.45 5.82
CA THR A 84 3.73 17.99 7.18
C THR A 84 4.12 19.46 7.09
N ILE A 85 3.22 20.36 7.51
CA ILE A 85 3.51 21.78 7.66
C ILE A 85 3.24 22.12 9.13
N LEU A 86 4.29 22.52 9.86
CA LEU A 86 4.17 22.98 11.25
C LEU A 86 3.35 22.03 12.14
N VAL A 87 3.73 20.73 12.17
CA VAL A 87 3.12 19.66 13.00
C VAL A 87 1.72 19.20 12.55
N ALA A 88 1.02 19.94 11.69
CA ALA A 88 -0.27 19.53 11.12
C ALA A 88 -0.11 18.93 9.71
N GLY A 89 -0.65 17.72 9.51
CA GLY A 89 -0.71 17.07 8.20
C GLY A 89 -1.70 17.79 7.28
N HIS A 90 -1.23 18.25 6.12
CA HIS A 90 -2.06 18.86 5.09
C HIS A 90 -2.10 17.95 3.86
N PRO A 91 -3.30 17.53 3.39
CA PRO A 91 -3.41 16.76 2.15
C PRO A 91 -2.76 17.50 0.99
N SER A 92 -1.68 16.94 0.46
CA SER A 92 -0.90 17.53 -0.64
C SER A 92 -1.30 16.96 -2.00
N GLY A 93 -1.84 15.75 -2.01
CA GLY A 93 -2.25 15.03 -3.20
C GLY A 93 -2.66 13.61 -2.85
N GLU A 94 -2.80 12.78 -3.86
CA GLU A 94 -3.01 11.33 -3.73
C GLU A 94 -2.08 10.57 -4.65
N VAL A 95 -1.78 9.33 -4.28
CA VAL A 95 -1.12 8.34 -5.14
C VAL A 95 -2.14 7.29 -5.50
N SER A 96 -2.42 7.15 -6.79
CA SER A 96 -3.12 6.00 -7.34
C SER A 96 -2.13 4.86 -7.61
N TYR A 97 -2.57 3.62 -7.48
CA TYR A 97 -1.72 2.44 -7.65
C TYR A 97 -2.52 1.22 -8.13
N SER A 98 -1.84 0.30 -8.82
CA SER A 98 -2.30 -1.05 -9.11
C SER A 98 -1.89 -1.99 -7.98
N PHE A 99 -2.83 -2.78 -7.45
CA PHE A 99 -2.60 -3.79 -6.43
C PHE A 99 -2.88 -5.18 -7.00
N VAL A 100 -1.93 -6.08 -6.81
CA VAL A 100 -2.09 -7.48 -7.18
C VAL A 100 -1.76 -8.36 -5.98
N PHE A 101 -2.64 -9.32 -5.72
CA PHE A 101 -2.44 -10.37 -4.73
C PHE A 101 -2.53 -11.73 -5.41
N GLU A 102 -1.62 -12.64 -5.07
CA GLU A 102 -1.64 -14.01 -5.52
C GLU A 102 -1.40 -14.98 -4.37
N ALA A 103 -2.20 -16.04 -4.30
CA ALA A 103 -2.11 -17.08 -3.29
C ALA A 103 -1.83 -18.45 -3.90
N ARG A 104 -0.99 -19.22 -3.20
CA ARG A 104 -0.80 -20.66 -3.38
C ARG A 104 -0.96 -21.34 -2.02
N ASN A 105 -0.95 -22.67 -1.98
CA ASN A 105 -0.99 -23.38 -0.70
C ASN A 105 0.23 -23.02 0.15
N GLY A 106 -0.03 -22.47 1.34
CA GLY A 106 0.99 -22.14 2.34
C GLY A 106 1.84 -20.90 2.04
N LYS A 107 1.58 -20.16 0.96
CA LYS A 107 2.32 -18.94 0.64
C LYS A 107 1.51 -17.97 -0.22
N TYR A 108 1.83 -16.69 -0.11
CA TYR A 108 1.27 -15.69 -0.99
C TYR A 108 2.29 -14.61 -1.31
N ARG A 109 1.98 -13.84 -2.34
CA ARG A 109 2.71 -12.62 -2.67
C ARG A 109 1.72 -11.52 -3.02
N PHE A 110 2.15 -10.29 -2.84
CA PHE A 110 1.42 -9.13 -3.32
C PHE A 110 2.37 -8.03 -3.71
N TRP A 111 1.90 -7.15 -4.57
CA TRP A 111 2.65 -5.97 -4.92
C TRP A 111 1.76 -4.79 -5.27
N LEU A 112 2.35 -3.61 -5.11
CA LEU A 112 1.82 -2.34 -5.56
C LEU A 112 2.75 -1.78 -6.63
N THR A 113 2.18 -1.37 -7.77
CA THR A 113 2.91 -0.79 -8.91
C THR A 113 2.06 0.30 -9.58
N ASP A 114 2.53 0.83 -10.70
CA ASP A 114 1.87 1.89 -11.50
C ASP A 114 1.48 3.11 -10.65
N MET A 115 2.40 3.54 -9.79
CA MET A 115 2.13 4.61 -8.83
C MET A 115 2.12 5.98 -9.51
N LEU A 116 0.96 6.63 -9.54
CA LEU A 116 0.78 7.96 -10.12
C LEU A 116 0.33 8.96 -9.07
N TYR A 117 1.09 10.05 -8.92
CA TYR A 117 0.77 11.16 -8.02
C TYR A 117 -0.13 12.20 -8.68
N ILE A 118 -1.21 12.58 -8.00
CA ILE A 118 -2.15 13.62 -8.40
C ILE A 118 -2.15 14.69 -7.31
N PRO A 119 -1.67 15.92 -7.59
CA PRO A 119 -1.64 16.97 -6.60
C PRO A 119 -3.04 17.49 -6.28
N TYR A 120 -3.25 17.90 -5.03
CA TYR A 120 -4.47 18.57 -4.58
C TYR A 120 -4.32 20.09 -4.60
N GLN A 121 -5.45 20.77 -4.74
CA GLN A 121 -5.61 22.19 -4.55
C GLN A 121 -6.83 22.46 -3.68
N ARG A 122 -6.89 23.64 -3.07
CA ARG A 122 -8.11 24.08 -2.38
C ARG A 122 -9.10 24.64 -3.40
N ASP A 123 -10.33 24.17 -3.34
CA ASP A 123 -11.44 24.78 -4.07
C ASP A 123 -11.91 26.09 -3.38
N ARG A 124 -12.91 26.74 -3.98
CA ARG A 124 -13.51 27.98 -3.44
C ARG A 124 -14.19 27.82 -2.08
N TYR A 125 -14.39 26.59 -1.62
CA TYR A 125 -15.02 26.24 -0.35
C TYR A 125 -13.99 25.72 0.68
N GLY A 126 -12.70 25.72 0.32
CA GLY A 126 -11.61 25.27 1.19
C GLY A 126 -11.39 23.76 1.20
N ASN A 127 -12.08 22.97 0.35
CA ASN A 127 -11.87 21.53 0.24
C ASN A 127 -10.65 21.22 -0.60
N PHE A 128 -9.90 20.18 -0.22
CA PHE A 128 -8.81 19.67 -1.05
C PHE A 128 -9.36 18.77 -2.15
N VAL A 129 -9.15 19.17 -3.40
CA VAL A 129 -9.62 18.46 -4.59
C VAL A 129 -8.47 18.18 -5.56
N PRO A 130 -8.51 17.06 -6.30
CA PRO A 130 -7.56 16.79 -7.38
C PRO A 130 -7.45 17.95 -8.37
N THR A 131 -6.23 18.39 -8.65
CA THR A 131 -5.95 19.42 -9.66
C THR A 131 -6.14 18.91 -11.09
N THR A 132 -5.96 17.61 -11.28
CA THR A 132 -5.96 16.94 -12.59
C THR A 132 -6.46 15.51 -12.42
N LYS A 133 -6.93 14.92 -13.53
CA LYS A 133 -7.22 13.48 -13.62
C LYS A 133 -6.01 12.67 -14.10
N ILE A 134 -4.98 13.35 -14.60
CA ILE A 134 -3.77 12.73 -15.15
C ILE A 134 -2.68 12.80 -14.09
N GLY A 135 -2.33 11.65 -13.53
CA GLY A 135 -1.26 11.54 -12.54
C GLY A 135 0.14 11.56 -13.14
N VAL A 136 1.11 11.97 -12.33
CA VAL A 136 2.54 11.96 -12.66
C VAL A 136 3.19 10.71 -12.07
N PRO A 137 3.89 9.88 -12.86
CA PRO A 137 4.54 8.68 -12.31
C PRO A 137 5.58 9.03 -11.25
N LEU A 138 5.59 8.28 -10.14
CA LEU A 138 6.50 8.54 -9.02
C LEU A 138 7.98 8.41 -9.41
N GLU A 139 8.31 7.54 -10.37
CA GLU A 139 9.65 7.36 -10.89
C GLU A 139 10.17 8.53 -11.74
N ARG A 140 9.33 9.54 -12.03
CA ARG A 140 9.75 10.73 -12.76
C ARG A 140 10.83 11.49 -11.98
N THR A 141 11.82 12.00 -12.71
CA THR A 141 12.78 12.97 -12.18
C THR A 141 12.23 14.40 -12.30
N PRO A 142 12.02 15.14 -11.21
CA PRO A 142 11.60 16.54 -11.26
C PRO A 142 12.77 17.45 -11.65
N GLY A 143 12.48 18.68 -12.08
CA GLY A 143 13.50 19.73 -12.23
C GLY A 143 14.10 20.14 -10.88
N LYS A 144 15.27 20.82 -10.90
CA LYS A 144 16.05 21.20 -9.71
C LYS A 144 15.21 21.91 -8.63
N LEU A 145 14.32 22.82 -9.03
CA LEU A 145 13.47 23.60 -8.11
C LEU A 145 12.43 22.73 -7.36
N GLY A 146 11.99 21.62 -7.95
CA GLY A 146 10.98 20.73 -7.36
C GLY A 146 11.56 19.50 -6.67
N ALA A 147 12.88 19.30 -6.70
CA ALA A 147 13.51 18.06 -6.25
C ALA A 147 13.27 17.76 -4.76
N GLY A 148 13.31 18.77 -3.90
CA GLY A 148 13.05 18.61 -2.46
C GLY A 148 11.61 18.16 -2.18
N ALA A 149 10.64 18.90 -2.73
CA ALA A 149 9.22 18.58 -2.56
C ALA A 149 8.87 17.19 -3.12
N TRP A 150 9.45 16.81 -4.25
CA TRP A 150 9.25 15.48 -4.83
C TRP A 150 9.84 14.37 -3.96
N LYS A 151 11.03 14.59 -3.39
CA LYS A 151 11.63 13.65 -2.44
C LYS A 151 10.72 13.43 -1.23
N ASP A 152 10.10 14.48 -0.70
CA ASP A 152 9.14 14.37 0.41
C ASP A 152 7.89 13.56 0.02
N ILE A 153 7.36 13.80 -1.18
CA ILE A 153 6.24 13.01 -1.74
C ILE A 153 6.61 11.54 -1.83
N LEU A 154 7.80 11.22 -2.37
CA LEU A 154 8.28 9.84 -2.47
C LEU A 154 8.40 9.15 -1.11
N ASN A 155 8.92 9.85 -0.10
CA ASN A 155 9.05 9.29 1.25
C ASN A 155 7.69 9.04 1.89
N SER A 156 6.78 10.01 1.78
CA SER A 156 5.43 9.90 2.31
C SER A 156 4.67 8.76 1.62
N ALA A 157 4.78 8.64 0.30
CA ALA A 157 4.21 7.54 -0.47
C ALA A 157 4.78 6.19 -0.04
N TYR A 158 6.11 6.07 0.09
CA TYR A 158 6.77 4.85 0.53
C TYR A 158 6.29 4.42 1.91
N ASN A 159 6.27 5.34 2.88
CA ASN A 159 5.83 5.06 4.24
C ASN A 159 4.36 4.62 4.30
N LYS A 160 3.49 5.23 3.50
CA LYS A 160 2.08 4.84 3.43
C LYS A 160 1.89 3.47 2.77
N ILE A 161 2.66 3.16 1.72
CA ILE A 161 2.64 1.85 1.07
C ILE A 161 3.20 0.74 1.98
N GLU A 162 4.29 1.02 2.71
CA GLU A 162 4.84 0.08 3.68
C GLU A 162 3.81 -0.22 4.78
N LYS A 163 3.19 0.83 5.33
CA LYS A 163 2.11 0.68 6.32
C LYS A 163 0.91 -0.10 5.77
N PHE A 164 0.48 0.19 4.54
CA PHE A 164 -0.57 -0.56 3.86
C PHE A 164 -0.21 -2.05 3.76
N GLY A 165 1.02 -2.37 3.35
CA GLY A 165 1.51 -3.73 3.26
C GLY A 165 1.49 -4.45 4.60
N ASP A 166 1.88 -3.76 5.68
CA ASP A 166 1.84 -4.31 7.04
C ASP A 166 0.41 -4.55 7.54
N GLU A 167 -0.51 -3.62 7.28
CA GLU A 167 -1.93 -3.79 7.60
C GLU A 167 -2.55 -4.94 6.80
N PHE A 168 -2.21 -5.07 5.52
CA PHE A 168 -2.66 -6.17 4.68
C PHE A 168 -2.19 -7.52 5.21
N LYS A 169 -0.89 -7.66 5.53
CA LYS A 169 -0.32 -8.88 6.14
C LYS A 169 -1.04 -9.24 7.45
N LYS A 170 -1.27 -8.26 8.32
CA LYS A 170 -2.00 -8.46 9.59
C LYS A 170 -3.44 -8.89 9.34
N TYR A 171 -4.11 -8.29 8.36
CA TYR A 171 -5.47 -8.63 8.00
C TYR A 171 -5.58 -10.08 7.50
N LEU A 172 -4.68 -10.51 6.62
CA LEU A 172 -4.62 -11.89 6.14
C LEU A 172 -4.35 -12.90 7.26
N ALA A 173 -3.52 -12.54 8.25
CA ALA A 173 -3.21 -13.37 9.39
C ALA A 173 -4.34 -13.47 10.44
N THR A 174 -5.40 -12.66 10.32
CA THR A 174 -6.47 -12.62 11.32
C THR A 174 -7.38 -13.84 11.22
N ASN A 175 -7.82 -14.43 12.35
CA ASN A 175 -8.76 -15.57 12.38
C ASN A 175 -10.20 -15.26 11.92
N ARG A 176 -10.45 -14.08 11.34
CA ARG A 176 -11.75 -13.71 10.80
C ARG A 176 -11.97 -14.48 9.51
N VAL A 177 -12.66 -15.61 9.62
CA VAL A 177 -13.35 -16.21 8.48
C VAL A 177 -14.64 -15.42 8.36
N GLU A 178 -14.74 -14.57 7.35
CA GLU A 178 -16.04 -14.03 6.97
C GLU A 178 -16.99 -15.22 6.77
N LYS A 179 -18.12 -15.24 7.48
CA LYS A 179 -19.14 -16.26 7.27
C LYS A 179 -19.60 -16.11 5.83
N THR A 180 -19.11 -16.98 4.95
CA THR A 180 -19.59 -17.10 3.58
C THR A 180 -21.10 -17.27 3.69
N LYS A 181 -21.90 -16.30 3.22
CA LYS A 181 -23.33 -16.51 3.08
C LYS A 181 -23.47 -17.70 2.14
N LYS A 182 -23.75 -18.88 2.71
CA LYS A 182 -24.14 -20.05 1.93
C LYS A 182 -25.22 -19.55 0.98
N LYS A 183 -25.00 -19.68 -0.34
CA LYS A 183 -26.07 -19.46 -1.31
C LYS A 183 -27.24 -20.30 -0.82
N ALA A 184 -28.37 -19.66 -0.54
CA ALA A 184 -29.57 -20.38 -0.15
C ALA A 184 -29.82 -21.43 -1.23
N GLU A 185 -29.88 -22.70 -0.82
CA GLU A 185 -30.20 -23.79 -1.72
C GLU A 185 -31.54 -23.45 -2.37
N THR A 186 -31.55 -23.30 -3.69
CA THR A 186 -32.79 -23.07 -4.43
C THR A 186 -33.61 -24.35 -4.32
N ILE A 187 -34.64 -24.33 -3.48
CA ILE A 187 -35.61 -25.43 -3.40
C ILE A 187 -36.30 -25.50 -4.76
N SER A 188 -36.04 -26.57 -5.51
CA SER A 188 -36.74 -26.84 -6.78
C SER A 188 -38.18 -27.22 -6.48
N THR A 189 -39.13 -26.33 -6.77
CA THR A 189 -40.58 -26.62 -6.73
C THR A 189 -41.06 -27.38 -7.97
N LYS A 190 -40.15 -27.83 -8.86
CA LYS A 190 -40.49 -28.55 -10.10
C LYS A 190 -40.63 -30.06 -9.94
N LYS A 191 -40.64 -30.57 -8.70
CA LYS A 191 -41.12 -31.92 -8.40
C LYS A 191 -42.31 -31.81 -7.45
N TRP A 192 -43.48 -31.68 -8.05
CA TRP A 192 -44.71 -32.25 -7.55
C TRP A 192 -45.06 -33.41 -8.48
#